data_AF-A0A2S2QYL6-F1
#
_entry.id   AF-A0A2S2QYL6-F1
#
_cell.length_a   1.000
_cell.length_b   1.000
_cell.length_c   1.000
_cell.angle_alpha   90.00
_cell.angle_beta   90.00
_cell.angle_gamma   90.00
#
_symmetry.space_group_name_H-M   'P 1'
#
loop_
_entity.id
_entity.type
_entity.pdbx_description
1 polymer ?
#
loop_
_entity_poly.entity_id
_entity_poly.type
_entity_poly.pdbx_seq_one_letter_code
_entity_poly.pdbx_strand_id
1 'polypeptide(L)'
;KSNNVYKTINYCDLNEILKKYNWNKVYINNNVNECYNVFINKVVSAISMTTITKTANSKNKCLKEWMTPGLLCSLPNKQKLSLKVHKHPSNHKLCAYYILYKNKFSKILRLAKNNHYINKFK
;
A
#
# COMPACT_ATOMS: atom_id res chain seq x y z
N LYS A 1 -6.33 -18.34 -3.86
CA LYS A 1 -5.71 -17.25 -3.06
C LYS A 1 -6.64 -16.05 -3.12
N SER A 2 -7.29 -15.68 -2.01
CA SER A 2 -8.16 -14.51 -1.99
C SER A 2 -7.33 -13.25 -2.28
N ASN A 3 -7.63 -12.56 -3.38
CA ASN A 3 -7.10 -11.22 -3.63
C ASN A 3 -7.70 -10.31 -2.57
N ASN A 4 -6.87 -9.61 -1.79
CA ASN A 4 -7.39 -8.67 -0.80
C ASN A 4 -8.03 -7.51 -1.58
N VAL A 5 -9.35 -7.45 -1.55
CA VAL A 5 -10.14 -6.41 -2.20
C VAL A 5 -10.40 -5.31 -1.17
N TYR A 6 -10.14 -4.06 -1.53
CA TYR A 6 -10.46 -2.91 -0.67
C TYR A 6 -11.24 -1.86 -1.46
N LYS A 7 -12.06 -1.10 -0.75
CA LYS A 7 -12.84 0.00 -1.30
C LYS A 7 -12.08 1.30 -1.09
N THR A 8 -12.09 2.17 -2.09
CA THR A 8 -11.55 3.53 -1.99
C THR A 8 -12.48 4.48 -2.72
N ILE A 9 -12.59 5.70 -2.21
CA ILE A 9 -13.39 6.75 -2.84
C ILE A 9 -12.52 7.44 -3.90
N ASN A 10 -13.06 7.65 -5.10
CA ASN A 10 -12.46 8.55 -6.07
C ASN A 10 -12.90 9.98 -5.77
N TYR A 11 -12.06 10.74 -5.08
CA TYR A 11 -12.37 12.11 -4.69
C TYR A 11 -12.53 13.07 -5.87
N CYS A 12 -11.87 12.81 -7.01
CA CYS A 12 -12.03 13.64 -8.21
C CYS A 12 -13.46 13.50 -8.75
N ASP A 13 -13.91 12.26 -8.95
CA ASP A 13 -15.27 11.99 -9.44
C ASP A 13 -16.33 12.45 -8.43
N LEU A 14 -16.07 12.28 -7.14
CA LEU A 14 -16.95 12.75 -6.07
C LEU A 14 -17.18 14.26 -6.16
N ASN A 15 -16.09 15.03 -6.34
CA ASN A 15 -16.18 16.47 -6.47
C ASN A 15 -16.99 16.88 -7.71
N GLU A 16 -16.77 16.22 -8.84
CA GLU A 16 -17.51 16.49 -10.07
C GLU A 16 -19.01 16.16 -9.96
N ILE A 17 -19.38 15.08 -9.26
CA ILE A 17 -20.78 14.72 -9.00
C ILE A 17 -21.44 15.73 -8.05
N LEU A 18 -20.77 16.09 -6.95
CA LEU A 18 -21.32 17.04 -5.97
C LEU A 18 -21.53 18.43 -6.55
N LYS A 19 -20.66 18.88 -7.47
CA LYS A 19 -20.83 20.13 -8.22
C LYS A 19 -22.06 20.13 -9.13
N LYS A 20 -22.40 18.99 -9.72
CA LYS A 20 -23.54 18.85 -10.65
C LYS A 20 -24.87 18.73 -9.94
N TYR A 21 -24.89 18.37 -8.66
CA TYR A 21 -26.16 18.22 -7.95
C TYR A 21 -26.87 19.55 -7.75
N ASN A 22 -28.17 19.54 -8.02
CA ASN A 22 -29.05 20.64 -7.68
C ASN A 22 -29.31 20.64 -6.16
N TRP A 23 -28.83 21.67 -5.46
CA TRP A 23 -28.96 21.81 -4.01
C TRP A 23 -30.22 22.57 -3.56
N ASN A 24 -31.06 23.05 -4.48
CA ASN A 24 -32.22 23.89 -4.17
C ASN A 24 -33.18 23.24 -3.15
N LYS A 25 -33.33 21.90 -3.20
CA LYS A 25 -34.17 21.15 -2.24
C LYS A 25 -33.68 21.25 -0.78
N VAL A 26 -32.41 21.59 -0.54
CA VAL A 26 -31.84 21.82 0.79
C VAL A 26 -32.07 23.27 1.22
N TYR A 27 -32.06 24.22 0.30
CA TYR A 27 -32.20 25.66 0.59
C TYR A 27 -33.66 26.13 0.70
N ILE A 28 -34.59 25.47 -0.01
CA ILE A 28 -35.99 25.92 -0.11
C ILE A 28 -36.86 25.35 1.02
N ASN A 29 -36.44 24.24 1.66
CA ASN A 29 -37.26 23.60 2.69
C ASN A 29 -37.14 24.33 4.03
N ASN A 30 -38.27 24.62 4.68
CA ASN A 30 -38.32 25.20 6.02
C ASN A 30 -38.07 24.19 7.14
N ASN A 31 -38.18 22.89 6.85
CA ASN A 31 -37.96 21.84 7.83
C ASN A 31 -36.49 21.41 7.84
N VAL A 32 -35.80 21.75 8.93
CA VAL A 32 -34.37 21.47 9.13
C VAL A 32 -34.05 19.96 9.02
N ASN A 33 -34.92 19.10 9.55
CA ASN A 33 -34.72 17.65 9.51
C ASN A 33 -34.80 17.11 8.08
N GLU A 34 -35.74 17.62 7.29
CA GLU A 34 -35.87 17.26 5.87
C GLU A 34 -34.67 17.74 5.07
N CYS A 35 -34.18 18.96 5.32
CA CYS A 35 -32.97 19.48 4.68
C CYS A 35 -31.75 18.60 4.99
N TYR A 36 -31.58 18.20 6.25
CA TYR A 36 -30.52 17.31 6.69
C TYR A 36 -30.60 15.95 5.97
N ASN A 37 -31.78 15.34 5.93
CA ASN A 37 -31.99 14.06 5.27
C ASN A 37 -31.68 14.14 3.77
N VAL A 38 -32.16 15.18 3.07
CA VAL A 38 -31.89 15.39 1.65
C VAL A 38 -30.39 15.58 1.40
N PHE A 39 -29.70 16.33 2.26
CA PHE A 39 -28.25 16.55 2.15
C PHE A 39 -27.48 15.23 2.33
N ILE A 40 -27.71 14.52 3.43
CA ILE A 40 -27.03 13.27 3.74
C ILE A 40 -27.29 12.22 2.67
N ASN A 41 -28.53 12.05 2.23
CA ASN A 41 -28.87 11.07 1.20
C ASN A 41 -28.13 11.33 -0.11
N LYS A 42 -27.99 12.60 -0.52
CA LYS A 42 -27.21 12.96 -1.72
C LYS A 42 -25.72 12.69 -1.53
N VAL A 43 -25.15 13.06 -0.39
CA VAL A 43 -23.72 12.84 -0.11
C VAL A 43 -23.39 11.35 -0.06
N VAL A 44 -24.20 10.56 0.66
CA VAL A 44 -24.02 9.10 0.75
C VAL A 44 -24.19 8.44 -0.62
N SER A 45 -25.16 8.88 -1.42
CA SER A 45 -25.32 8.40 -2.80
C SER A 45 -24.13 8.77 -3.69
N ALA A 46 -23.56 9.96 -3.54
CA ALA A 46 -22.38 10.38 -4.31
C ALA A 46 -21.16 9.53 -3.94
N ILE A 47 -20.97 9.29 -2.64
CA ILE A 47 -19.89 8.45 -2.11
C ILE A 47 -20.04 7.03 -2.63
N SER A 48 -21.25 6.45 -2.61
CA SER A 48 -21.47 5.09 -3.08
C SER A 48 -21.18 4.94 -4.59
N MET A 49 -21.60 5.91 -5.41
CA MET A 49 -21.33 5.94 -6.85
C MET A 49 -19.85 6.08 -7.21
N THR A 50 -19.07 6.75 -6.36
CA THR A 50 -17.64 7.04 -6.59
C THR A 50 -16.71 6.12 -5.83
N THR A 51 -17.27 5.19 -5.06
CA THR A 51 -16.50 4.16 -4.39
C THR A 51 -16.10 3.09 -5.39
N ILE A 52 -14.81 3.03 -5.67
CA ILE A 52 -14.23 2.02 -6.56
C ILE A 52 -13.63 0.88 -5.75
N THR A 53 -13.75 -0.32 -6.32
CA THR A 53 -13.21 -1.53 -5.75
C THR A 53 -11.83 -1.78 -6.36
N LYS A 54 -10.78 -1.77 -5.55
CA LYS A 54 -9.40 -2.04 -5.99
C LYS A 54 -8.93 -3.39 -5.48
N THR A 55 -8.20 -4.10 -6.33
CA THR A 55 -7.48 -5.31 -5.95
C THR A 55 -6.10 -4.94 -5.42
N ALA A 56 -5.73 -5.49 -4.26
CA ALA A 56 -4.38 -5.34 -3.76
C ALA A 56 -3.40 -6.07 -4.70
N ASN A 57 -2.41 -5.33 -5.22
CA ASN A 57 -1.37 -5.90 -6.06
C ASN A 57 -0.53 -6.89 -5.25
N SER A 58 -0.30 -8.09 -5.79
CA SER A 58 0.57 -9.11 -5.19
C SER A 58 2.00 -8.63 -4.99
N LYS A 59 2.47 -7.66 -5.78
CA LYS A 59 3.80 -7.02 -5.66
C LYS A 59 3.99 -6.26 -4.34
N ASN A 60 2.90 -5.73 -3.76
CA ASN A 60 2.93 -5.02 -2.48
C ASN A 60 2.53 -5.92 -1.31
N LYS A 61 2.22 -7.19 -1.57
CA LYS A 61 1.95 -8.16 -0.53
C LYS A 61 3.27 -8.61 0.05
N CYS A 62 3.59 -8.13 1.25
CA CYS A 62 4.69 -8.68 2.01
C CYS A 62 4.39 -10.15 2.30
N LEU A 63 5.09 -11.07 1.62
CA LEU A 63 4.86 -12.51 1.74
C LEU A 63 5.14 -13.04 3.15
N LYS A 64 5.90 -12.29 3.95
CA LYS A 64 6.29 -12.65 5.31
C LYS A 64 6.12 -11.44 6.20
N GLU A 65 5.27 -11.54 7.21
CA GLU A 65 4.90 -10.42 8.10
C GLU A 65 6.10 -9.73 8.77
N TRP A 66 7.21 -10.45 8.96
CA TRP A 66 8.44 -9.93 9.52
C TRP A 66 9.32 -9.14 8.54
N MET A 67 9.02 -9.15 7.25
CA MET A 67 9.91 -8.57 6.23
C MET A 67 9.63 -7.08 6.05
N THR A 68 10.63 -6.26 6.34
CA THR A 68 10.52 -4.79 6.28
C THR A 68 10.57 -4.28 4.83
N PRO A 69 10.01 -3.08 4.54
CA PRO A 69 10.13 -2.46 3.21
C PRO A 69 11.59 -2.32 2.75
N GLY A 70 12.51 -1.96 3.65
CA GLY A 70 13.93 -1.87 3.34
C GLY A 70 14.56 -3.21 2.93
N LEU A 71 14.14 -4.33 3.54
CA LEU A 71 14.57 -5.66 3.14
C LEU A 71 13.99 -6.08 1.78
N LEU A 72 12.73 -5.71 1.52
CA LEU A 72 12.08 -5.95 0.22
C LEU A 72 12.80 -5.20 -0.91
N CYS A 73 13.15 -3.92 -0.72
CA CYS A 73 13.89 -3.14 -1.71
C CYS A 73 15.33 -3.62 -1.89
N SER A 74 15.96 -4.15 -0.83
CA SER A 74 17.37 -4.59 -0.86
C SER A 74 17.56 -5.99 -1.48
N LEU A 75 16.53 -6.85 -1.43
CA LEU A 75 16.63 -8.22 -1.93
C LEU A 75 16.95 -8.32 -3.44
N PRO A 76 16.30 -7.57 -4.34
CA PRO A 76 16.66 -7.56 -5.76
C PRO A 76 18.11 -7.12 -6.00
N ASN A 77 18.59 -6.13 -5.24
CA ASN A 77 19.97 -5.65 -5.36
C ASN A 77 20.97 -6.74 -4.94
N LYS A 78 20.69 -7.48 -3.86
CA LYS A 78 21.49 -8.65 -3.46
C LYS A 78 21.58 -9.69 -4.58
N GLN A 79 20.45 -10.01 -5.21
CA GLN A 79 20.38 -10.98 -6.30
C GLN A 79 21.15 -10.52 -7.53
N LYS A 80 20.99 -9.25 -7.94
CA LYS A 80 21.75 -8.64 -9.04
C LYS A 80 23.26 -8.70 -8.78
N LEU A 81 23.71 -8.41 -7.56
CA LEU A 81 25.13 -8.49 -7.19
C LEU A 81 25.64 -9.93 -7.24
N SER A 82 24.87 -10.91 -6.75
CA SER A 82 25.23 -12.33 -6.84
C SER A 82 25.44 -12.77 -8.29
N LEU A 83 24.55 -12.35 -9.19
CA LEU A 83 24.67 -12.64 -10.62
C LEU A 83 25.90 -11.96 -11.25
N LYS A 84 26.18 -10.71 -10.88
CA LYS A 84 27.36 -9.99 -11.38
C LYS A 84 28.66 -10.65 -10.92
N VAL A 85 28.74 -11.11 -9.67
CA VAL A 85 29.90 -11.86 -9.15
C VAL A 85 30.08 -13.16 -9.90
N HIS A 86 29.00 -13.90 -10.14
CA HIS A 86 29.06 -15.16 -10.89
C HIS A 86 29.55 -14.96 -12.34
N LYS A 87 29.16 -13.86 -12.99
CA LYS A 87 29.62 -13.50 -14.34
C LYS A 87 31.06 -13.02 -14.41
N HIS A 88 31.59 -12.45 -13.31
CA HIS A 88 32.92 -11.85 -13.27
C HIS A 88 33.72 -12.38 -12.07
N PRO A 89 34.06 -13.68 -12.03
CA PRO A 89 34.67 -14.32 -10.87
C PRO A 89 36.07 -13.78 -10.53
N SER A 90 36.80 -13.28 -11.53
CA SER A 90 38.13 -12.65 -11.36
C SER A 90 38.08 -11.25 -10.77
N ASN A 91 36.90 -10.62 -10.65
CA ASN A 91 36.77 -9.30 -10.08
C ASN A 91 36.71 -9.36 -8.54
N HIS A 92 37.87 -9.44 -7.90
CA HIS A 92 38.00 -9.55 -6.45
C HIS A 92 37.32 -8.40 -5.68
N LYS A 93 37.34 -7.17 -6.21
CA LYS A 93 36.68 -6.01 -5.59
C LYS A 93 35.16 -6.21 -5.54
N LEU A 94 34.56 -6.67 -6.64
CA LEU A 94 33.14 -6.97 -6.73
C LEU A 94 32.75 -8.13 -5.79
N CYS A 95 33.56 -9.18 -5.73
CA CYS A 95 33.38 -10.31 -4.82
C CYS A 95 33.38 -9.87 -3.35
N ALA A 96 34.40 -9.10 -2.95
CA ALA A 96 34.50 -8.56 -1.59
C ALA A 96 33.30 -7.68 -1.23
N TYR A 97 32.91 -6.78 -2.13
CA TYR A 97 31.73 -5.93 -1.95
C TYR A 97 30.45 -6.75 -1.77
N TYR A 98 30.23 -7.77 -2.60
CA TYR A 98 29.08 -8.65 -2.48
C TYR A 98 29.05 -9.41 -1.14
N ILE A 99 30.19 -9.91 -0.66
CA ILE A 99 30.28 -10.60 0.63
C ILE A 99 29.85 -9.67 1.76
N LEU A 100 30.38 -8.44 1.81
CA LEU A 100 30.00 -7.44 2.81
C LEU A 100 28.51 -7.12 2.76
N TYR A 101 27.98 -6.89 1.55
CA TYR A 101 26.56 -6.62 1.34
C TYR A 101 25.68 -7.79 1.80
N LYS A 102 26.02 -9.03 1.39
CA LYS A 102 25.30 -10.26 1.75
C LYS A 102 25.26 -10.43 3.27
N ASN A 103 26.38 -10.24 3.95
CA ASN A 103 26.49 -10.40 5.39
C ASN A 103 25.66 -9.35 6.14
N LYS A 104 25.71 -8.08 5.71
CA LYS A 104 24.88 -7.01 6.27
C LYS A 104 23.39 -7.30 6.06
N PHE A 105 23.00 -7.71 4.86
CA PHE A 105 21.62 -8.10 4.55
C PHE A 105 21.14 -9.24 5.45
N SER A 106 21.92 -10.31 5.61
CA SER A 106 21.58 -11.46 6.46
C SER A 106 21.45 -11.06 7.94
N LYS A 107 22.31 -10.17 8.44
CA LYS A 107 22.20 -9.63 9.80
C LYS A 107 20.89 -8.89 10.01
N ILE A 108 20.54 -7.97 9.11
CA ILE A 108 19.28 -7.20 9.19
C ILE A 108 18.07 -8.12 9.05
N LEU A 109 18.13 -9.12 8.17
CA LEU A 109 17.08 -10.12 7.98
C LEU A 109 16.78 -10.88 9.28
N ARG A 110 17.82 -11.34 9.98
CA ARG A 110 17.69 -12.04 11.26
C ARG A 110 17.10 -11.14 12.35
N LEU A 111 17.58 -9.89 12.44
CA LEU A 111 17.07 -8.91 13.40
C LEU A 111 15.59 -8.59 13.16
N ALA A 112 15.21 -8.34 11.91
CA ALA A 112 13.81 -8.08 11.55
C ALA A 112 12.90 -9.25 11.91
N LYS A 113 13.34 -10.48 11.65
CA LYS A 113 12.61 -11.70 12.02
C LYS A 113 12.45 -11.82 13.53
N ASN A 114 13.53 -11.67 14.29
CA ASN A 114 13.50 -11.77 15.75
C ASN A 114 12.63 -10.69 16.38
N ASN A 115 12.82 -9.42 15.99
CA ASN A 115 12.04 -8.31 16.52
C ASN A 115 10.54 -8.48 16.26
N HIS A 116 10.17 -8.97 15.07
CA HIS A 116 8.78 -9.23 14.76
C HIS A 116 8.17 -10.27 15.72
N TYR A 117 8.80 -11.43 15.90
CA TYR A 117 8.25 -12.47 16.77
C TYR A 117 8.32 -12.12 18.26
N ILE A 118 9.35 -11.39 18.71
CA ILE A 118 9.41 -10.85 20.07
C ILE A 118 8.22 -9.92 20.31
N ASN A 119 7.93 -9.00 19.39
CA ASN A 119 6.84 -8.05 19.57
C ASN A 119 5.45 -8.67 19.34
N LYS A 120 5.36 -9.76 18.58
CA LYS A 120 4.08 -10.45 18.30
C LYS A 120 3.58 -11.28 19.49
N PHE A 121 4.49 -11.77 20.33
CA PHE A 121 4.18 -12.63 21.48
C PHE A 121 4.57 -12.01 22.83
N LYS A 122 4.88 -10.72 22.85
CA LYS A 122 4.92 -9.91 24.07
C LYS A 122 3.50 -9.51 24.43
#